data_AF-A0A941QL45-F1
#
_entry.id   AF-A0A941QL45-F1
#
_cell.length_a   1.000
_cell.length_b   1.000
_cell.length_c   1.000
_cell.angle_alpha   90.00
_cell.angle_beta   90.00
_cell.angle_gamma   90.00
#
_symmetry.space_group_name_H-M   'P 1'
#
loop_
_entity.id
_entity.type
_entity.pdbx_description
1 polymer ?
#
loop_
_entity_poly.entity_id
_entity_poly.type
_entity_poly.pdbx_seq_one_letter_code
_entity_poly.pdbx_strand_id
1 'polypeptide(L)'
;MSKRSFAQRLQAVIDADPNLTAAGLATQAGLNNSAIRYILNGRVRHPRLDTAEKICRALGTTYNDFMSDEPTPEEAEILSLLSELPDDLRRQLLGYGQALRDAARKRPDPEAQSED
;
A
#
# COMPACT_ATOMS: atom_id res chain seq x y z
N MET A 1 0.11 1.07 -13.77
CA MET A 1 -0.27 2.28 -13.01
C MET A 1 0.86 2.62 -12.06
N SER A 2 1.32 3.88 -11.99
CA SER A 2 2.37 4.26 -11.03
C SER A 2 1.82 4.23 -9.60
N LYS A 3 2.58 3.63 -8.67
CA LYS A 3 2.23 3.59 -7.24
C LYS A 3 2.11 5.01 -6.67
N ARG A 4 1.05 5.29 -5.91
CA ARG A 4 0.87 6.58 -5.22
C ARG A 4 2.01 6.78 -4.22
N SER A 5 2.60 7.98 -4.20
CA SER A 5 3.60 8.38 -3.20
C SER A 5 2.97 8.51 -1.81
N PHE A 6 3.82 8.51 -0.77
CA PHE A 6 3.37 8.77 0.60
C PHE A 6 2.60 10.08 0.72
N ALA A 7 3.07 11.15 0.06
CA ALA A 7 2.40 12.46 0.07
C ALA A 7 1.02 12.41 -0.62
N GLN A 8 0.89 11.68 -1.74
CA GLN A 8 -0.40 11.52 -2.43
C GLN A 8 -1.41 10.74 -1.57
N ARG A 9 -0.96 9.67 -0.89
CA ARG A 9 -1.79 8.90 0.03
C ARG A 9 -2.21 9.74 1.24
N LEU A 10 -1.28 10.51 1.80
CA LEU A 10 -1.56 11.40 2.92
C LEU A 10 -2.55 12.51 2.56
N GLN A 11 -2.41 13.10 1.37
CA GLN A 11 -3.36 14.10 0.88
C GLN A 11 -4.76 13.49 0.74
N ALA A 12 -4.88 12.30 0.14
CA ALA A 12 -6.16 11.63 -0.03
C ALA A 12 -6.87 11.34 1.31
N VAL A 13 -6.13 10.96 2.35
CA VAL A 13 -6.70 10.74 3.69
C VAL A 13 -7.21 12.04 4.31
N ILE A 14 -6.47 13.13 4.17
CA ILE A 14 -6.89 14.45 4.66
C ILE A 14 -8.11 14.97 3.89
N ASP A 15 -8.15 14.76 2.58
CA ASP A 15 -9.28 15.19 1.75
C ASP A 15 -10.57 14.39 2.03
N ALA A 16 -10.44 13.15 2.49
CA ALA A 16 -11.56 12.27 2.80
C ALA A 16 -12.22 12.53 4.18
N ASP A 17 -11.50 13.16 5.13
CA ASP A 17 -12.02 13.46 6.47
C ASP A 17 -12.00 14.98 6.76
N PRO A 18 -13.16 15.66 6.77
CA PRO A 18 -13.22 17.11 7.01
C PRO A 18 -12.78 17.54 8.40
N ASN A 19 -12.67 16.63 9.37
CA ASN A 19 -12.18 16.93 10.72
C ASN A 19 -10.66 16.77 10.83
N LEU A 20 -10.02 16.13 9.85
CA LEU A 20 -8.60 15.90 9.84
C LEU A 20 -7.89 17.08 9.17
N THR A 21 -7.00 17.76 9.90
CA THR A 21 -6.19 18.86 9.37
C THR A 21 -4.71 18.51 9.44
N ALA A 22 -3.91 19.05 8.51
CA ALA A 22 -2.46 18.86 8.51
C ALA A 22 -1.80 19.32 9.82
N ALA A 23 -2.30 20.39 10.43
CA ALA A 23 -1.79 20.89 11.71
C ALA A 23 -2.21 20.01 12.90
N GLY A 24 -3.47 19.57 12.94
CA GLY A 24 -3.96 18.65 13.96
C GLY A 24 -3.22 17.32 13.91
N LEU A 25 -3.04 16.76 12.71
CA LEU A 25 -2.31 15.52 12.51
C LEU A 25 -0.82 15.65 12.88
N ALA A 26 -0.17 16.78 12.57
CA ALA A 26 1.21 17.02 12.98
C ALA A 26 1.35 17.03 14.52
N THR A 27 0.40 17.68 15.20
CA THR A 27 0.34 17.72 16.67
C THR A 27 0.15 16.32 17.25
N GLN A 28 -0.82 15.56 16.73
CA GLN A 28 -1.10 14.19 17.18
C GLN A 28 0.07 13.23 16.93
N ALA A 29 0.83 13.44 15.85
CA ALA A 29 2.03 12.67 15.53
C ALA A 29 3.28 13.10 16.34
N GLY A 30 3.19 14.13 17.18
CA GLY A 30 4.33 14.68 17.92
C GLY A 30 5.39 15.31 17.01
N LEU A 31 4.96 15.89 15.88
CA LEU A 31 5.81 16.52 14.88
C LEU A 31 5.70 18.04 14.93
N ASN A 32 6.66 18.72 14.29
CA ASN A 32 6.55 20.16 14.06
C ASN A 32 5.32 20.46 13.18
N ASN A 33 4.56 21.53 13.50
CA ASN A 33 3.36 21.96 12.76
C ASN A 33 3.57 22.12 11.24
N SER A 34 4.80 22.39 10.78
CA SER A 34 5.12 22.52 9.35
C SER A 34 5.43 21.19 8.65
N ALA A 35 5.69 20.11 9.39
CA ALA A 35 6.22 18.86 8.85
C ALA A 35 5.31 18.24 7.78
N ILE A 36 4.02 18.13 8.08
CA ILE A 36 3.04 17.57 7.15
C ILE A 36 2.87 18.48 5.94
N ARG A 37 2.77 19.80 6.15
CA ARG A 37 2.68 20.77 5.04
C ARG A 37 3.87 20.67 4.08
N TYR A 38 5.08 20.45 4.60
CA TYR A 38 6.29 20.25 3.79
C TYR A 38 6.28 18.94 3.01
N ILE A 39 5.67 17.89 3.54
CA ILE A 39 5.47 16.63 2.81
C ILE A 39 4.47 16.86 1.67
N LEU A 40 3.31 17.45 1.98
CA LEU A 40 2.22 17.65 1.01
C LEU A 40 2.61 18.59 -0.14
N ASN A 41 3.35 19.66 0.14
CA ASN A 41 3.80 20.60 -0.90
C ASN A 41 5.07 20.14 -1.65
N GLY A 42 5.58 18.94 -1.36
CA GLY A 42 6.73 18.36 -2.03
C GLY A 42 8.09 18.94 -1.62
N ARG A 43 8.16 19.83 -0.62
CA ARG A 43 9.43 20.30 -0.03
C ARG A 43 10.19 19.14 0.64
N VAL A 44 9.47 18.13 1.14
CA VAL A 44 10.00 16.85 1.61
C VAL A 44 9.39 15.74 0.77
N ARG A 45 10.11 15.29 -0.27
CA ARG A 45 9.64 14.21 -1.16
C ARG A 45 9.70 12.82 -0.52
N HIS A 46 10.69 12.60 0.33
CA HIS A 46 10.95 11.32 1.00
C HIS A 46 11.10 11.56 2.50
N PRO A 47 9.98 11.65 3.24
CA PRO A 47 10.06 11.73 4.70
C PRO A 47 10.83 10.52 5.24
N ARG A 48 11.59 10.72 6.31
CA ARG A 48 12.28 9.61 6.98
C ARG A 48 11.25 8.59 7.46
N LEU A 49 11.63 7.31 7.50
CA LEU A 49 10.74 6.24 7.93
C LEU A 49 10.13 6.53 9.30
N ASP A 50 10.92 6.94 10.30
CA ASP A 50 10.41 7.34 11.64
C ASP A 50 9.35 8.45 11.57
N THR A 51 9.52 9.44 10.68
CA THR A 51 8.52 10.51 10.50
C THR A 51 7.24 9.96 9.86
N ALA A 52 7.37 9.10 8.84
CA ALA A 52 6.23 8.47 8.19
C ALA A 52 5.47 7.55 9.17
N GLU A 53 6.17 6.76 9.96
CA GLU A 53 5.59 5.88 10.99
C GLU A 53 4.85 6.65 12.08
N LYS A 54 5.37 7.78 12.55
CA LYS A 54 4.67 8.67 13.50
C LYS A 54 3.35 9.18 12.93
N ILE A 55 3.36 9.59 11.66
CA ILE A 55 2.14 10.05 10.96
C ILE A 55 1.14 8.89 10.84
N CYS A 56 1.57 7.72 10.38
CA CYS A 56 0.71 6.54 10.26
C CYS A 56 0.12 6.13 11.62
N ARG A 57 0.91 6.15 12.69
CA ARG A 57 0.42 5.84 14.04
C ARG A 57 -0.64 6.83 14.51
N ALA A 58 -0.47 8.12 14.23
CA ALA A 58 -1.48 9.13 14.52
C ALA A 58 -2.77 8.90 13.71
N LEU A 59 -2.68 8.34 12.51
CA LEU A 59 -3.82 7.92 11.70
C LEU A 59 -4.40 6.55 12.12
N GLY A 60 -3.86 5.89 13.14
CA GLY A 60 -4.32 4.57 13.59
C GLY A 60 -3.95 3.42 12.66
N THR A 61 -2.90 3.57 11.84
CA THR A 61 -2.43 2.55 10.88
C THR A 61 -0.91 2.33 11.01
N THR A 62 -0.37 1.37 10.26
CA THR A 62 1.08 1.15 10.13
C THR A 62 1.61 1.74 8.82
N TYR A 63 2.92 1.99 8.74
CA TYR A 63 3.52 2.45 7.48
C TYR A 63 3.32 1.45 6.34
N ASN A 64 3.44 0.15 6.66
CA ASN A 64 3.27 -0.92 5.69
C ASN A 64 1.85 -0.95 5.13
N ASP A 65 0.84 -0.92 6.00
CA ASP A 65 -0.56 -0.91 5.58
C ASP A 65 -0.91 0.37 4.82
N PHE A 66 -0.40 1.51 5.28
CA PHE A 66 -0.62 2.80 4.62
C PHE A 66 -0.04 2.88 3.20
N MET A 67 1.13 2.27 2.98
CA MET A 67 1.80 2.22 1.68
C MET A 67 1.38 1.00 0.85
N SER A 68 0.60 0.08 1.40
CA SER A 68 0.06 -1.04 0.64
C SER A 68 -0.89 -0.53 -0.44
N ASP A 69 -0.80 -1.10 -1.62
CA ASP A 69 -1.72 -0.80 -2.69
C ASP A 69 -3.11 -1.33 -2.29
N GLU A 70 -4.16 -0.59 -2.65
CA GLU A 70 -5.52 -1.16 -2.55
C GLU A 70 -5.52 -2.44 -3.39
N PRO A 71 -6.09 -3.54 -2.88
CA PRO A 71 -6.18 -4.77 -3.65
C PRO A 71 -6.83 -4.47 -4.99
N THR A 72 -6.33 -5.06 -6.08
CA THR A 72 -7.08 -5.03 -7.33
C THR A 72 -8.46 -5.67 -7.12
N PRO A 73 -9.46 -5.39 -7.97
CA PRO A 73 -10.76 -6.07 -7.87
C PRO A 73 -10.63 -7.59 -7.81
N GLU A 74 -9.68 -8.16 -8.55
CA GLU A 74 -9.37 -9.59 -8.53
C GLU A 74 -8.75 -10.03 -7.20
N GLU A 75 -7.81 -9.26 -6.63
CA GLU A 75 -7.24 -9.56 -5.31
C GLU A 75 -8.28 -9.49 -4.20
N ALA A 76 -9.16 -8.48 -4.24
CA ALA A 76 -10.27 -8.33 -3.31
C ALA A 76 -11.25 -9.51 -3.40
N GLU A 77 -11.61 -9.92 -4.62
CA GLU A 77 -12.49 -11.07 -4.86
C GLU A 77 -11.87 -12.38 -4.37
N ILE A 78 -10.56 -12.60 -4.61
CA ILE A 78 -9.83 -13.76 -4.09
C ILE A 78 -9.88 -13.81 -2.56
N LEU A 79 -9.68 -12.67 -1.90
CA LEU A 79 -9.76 -12.58 -0.44
C LEU A 79 -11.17 -12.85 0.08
N SER A 80 -12.19 -12.34 -0.62
CA SER A 80 -13.60 -12.61 -0.31
C SER A 80 -13.90 -14.11 -0.37
N LEU A 81 -13.59 -14.76 -1.49
CA LEU A 81 -13.77 -16.21 -1.68
C LEU A 81 -13.00 -17.01 -0.63
N LEU A 82 -11.74 -16.63 -0.35
CA LEU A 82 -10.93 -17.32 0.66
C LEU A 82 -11.61 -17.35 2.03
N SER A 83 -12.31 -16.27 2.42
CA SER A 83 -13.00 -16.19 3.70
C SER A 83 -14.16 -17.18 3.83
N GLU A 84 -14.79 -17.54 2.72
CA GLU A 84 -15.93 -18.46 2.64
C GLU A 84 -15.53 -19.94 2.47
N LEU A 85 -14.29 -20.20 2.05
CA LEU A 85 -13.82 -21.57 1.79
C LEU A 85 -13.52 -22.36 3.08
N PRO A 86 -13.89 -23.65 3.15
CA PRO A 86 -13.38 -24.61 4.14
C PRO A 86 -11.86 -24.81 4.07
N ASP A 87 -11.25 -25.24 5.18
CA ASP A 87 -9.78 -25.32 5.33
C ASP A 87 -9.09 -26.28 4.32
N ASP A 88 -9.74 -27.36 3.92
CA ASP A 88 -9.24 -28.26 2.87
C ASP A 88 -9.16 -27.56 1.51
N LEU A 89 -10.18 -26.78 1.13
CA LEU A 89 -10.19 -26.00 -0.11
C LEU A 89 -9.21 -24.82 -0.06
N ARG A 90 -9.03 -24.17 1.11
CA ARG A 90 -7.98 -23.15 1.29
C ARG A 90 -6.58 -23.71 1.05
N ARG A 91 -6.29 -24.93 1.52
CA ARG A 91 -5.01 -25.61 1.26
C ARG A 91 -4.82 -25.95 -0.21
N GLN A 92 -5.88 -26.34 -0.91
CA GLN A 92 -5.82 -26.57 -2.36
C GLN A 92 -5.53 -25.27 -3.12
N LEU A 93 -6.23 -24.17 -2.78
CA LEU A 93 -5.99 -22.85 -3.38
C LEU A 93 -4.54 -22.39 -3.18
N LEU A 94 -3.99 -22.57 -1.97
CA LEU A 94 -2.59 -22.27 -1.68
C LEU A 94 -1.64 -23.08 -2.57
N GLY A 95 -1.86 -24.39 -2.68
CA GLY A 95 -1.06 -25.26 -3.55
C GLY A 95 -1.12 -24.84 -5.02
N TYR A 96 -2.31 -24.49 -5.51
CA TYR A 96 -2.49 -24.00 -6.88
C TYR A 96 -1.75 -22.67 -7.11
N GLY A 97 -1.86 -21.71 -6.18
CA GLY A 97 -1.14 -20.44 -6.25
C GLY A 97 0.39 -20.62 -6.26
N GLN A 98 0.91 -21.57 -5.47
CA GLN A 98 2.34 -21.91 -5.47
C GLN A 98 2.77 -22.49 -6.83
N ALA A 99 1.99 -23.40 -7.41
CA ALA A 99 2.27 -23.96 -8.73
C ALA A 99 2.28 -22.89 -9.83
N LEU A 100 1.31 -21.96 -9.80
CA LEU A 100 1.25 -20.83 -10.74
C LEU A 100 2.49 -19.91 -10.61
N ARG A 101 2.89 -19.56 -9.39
CA ARG A 101 4.08 -18.74 -9.13
C ARG A 101 5.34 -19.40 -9.70
N ASP A 102 5.50 -20.69 -9.48
CA ASP A 102 6.68 -21.43 -9.93
C ASP A 102 6.69 -21.60 -11.46
N ALA A 103 5.52 -21.75 -12.08
CA ALA A 103 5.37 -21.73 -13.54
C ALA A 103 5.70 -20.36 -14.15
N ALA A 104 5.25 -19.27 -13.52
CA ALA A 104 5.53 -17.90 -13.97
C ALA A 104 7.02 -17.58 -13.94
N ARG A 105 7.75 -18.03 -12.91
CA ARG A 105 9.21 -17.88 -12.83
C ARG A 105 9.99 -18.64 -13.90
N LYS A 106 9.40 -19.70 -14.47
CA LYS A 106 10.01 -20.54 -15.51
C LYS A 106 9.64 -20.09 -16.93
N ARG A 107 8.70 -19.15 -17.10
CA ARG A 107 8.41 -18.60 -18.43
C ARG A 107 9.58 -17.73 -18.88
N PRO A 108 10.23 -18.02 -20.02
CA PRO A 108 11.22 -17.11 -20.59
C PRO A 108 10.54 -15.81 -21.02
N ASP A 109 11.32 -14.73 -21.00
CA ASP A 109 10.88 -13.40 -21.43
C ASP A 109 10.45 -13.45 -22.91
N PRO A 110 9.20 -13.09 -23.26
CA PRO A 110 8.74 -13.15 -24.65
C PRO A 110 9.54 -12.23 -25.60
N GLU A 111 10.29 -11.25 -25.08
CA GLU A 111 11.14 -10.36 -25.90
C GLU A 111 12.48 -10.99 -26.33
N ALA A 112 12.88 -12.13 -25.75
CA ALA A 112 14.14 -12.80 -26.09
C ALA A 112 14.05 -13.78 -27.28
N GLN A 113 12.89 -13.85 -27.96
CA GLN A 113 12.63 -14.81 -29.06
C GLN A 113 12.43 -14.15 -30.43
N SER A 114 12.75 -12.86 -30.58
CA SER A 114 12.67 -12.14 -31.86
C SER A 114 14.05 -11.70 -32.36
N GLU A 115 15.03 -12.59 -32.37
CA GLU A 115 16.26 -12.44 -33.16
C GLU A 115 16.63 -13.82 -33.72
N ASP A 116 16.05 -14.18 -34.87
CA ASP A 116 16.59 -15.12 -35.86
C ASP A 116 16.04 -14.76 -37.25
#